data_AF-A0A921MNF7-F1
#
_entry.id   AF-A0A921MNF7-F1
#
_cell.length_a   1.000
_cell.length_b   1.000
_cell.length_c   1.000
_cell.angle_alpha   90.00
_cell.angle_beta   90.00
_cell.angle_gamma   90.00
#
_symmetry.space_group_name_H-M   'P 1'
#
loop_
_entity.id
_entity.type
_entity.pdbx_description
1 polymer ?
#
loop_
_entity_poly.entity_id
_entity_poly.type
_entity_poly.pdbx_seq_one_letter_code
_entity_poly.pdbx_strand_id
1 'polypeptide(L)'
;MLTAGYEFYKGTYHGDRIAAAEWPALSRDAAACLEELTLGRTAGDLAPELLERCRMALCAVAEELHQERQGGEVASATNDGYSETYVTSGRSPAGRRRDAAWLWLGNTGLMYRGVDGCWPVTKP
;
A
#
# COMPACT_ATOMS: atom_id res chain seq x y z
N MET A 1 7.85 0.46 -11.73
CA MET A 1 6.78 0.86 -10.79
C MET A 1 5.55 0.05 -11.11
N LEU A 2 4.96 -0.57 -10.10
CA LEU A 2 3.72 -1.34 -10.22
C LEU A 2 2.57 -0.49 -10.79
N THR A 3 1.75 -1.06 -11.67
CA THR A 3 0.58 -0.38 -12.26
C THR A 3 -0.66 -1.25 -12.20
N ALA A 4 -1.81 -0.63 -11.90
CA ALA A 4 -3.14 -1.23 -12.03
C ALA A 4 -4.09 -0.23 -12.74
N GLY A 5 -4.77 -0.70 -13.79
CA GLY A 5 -5.75 0.11 -14.51
C GLY A 5 -7.08 0.21 -13.75
N TYR A 6 -7.91 1.20 -14.10
CA TYR A 6 -9.23 1.38 -13.47
C TYR A 6 -10.14 0.17 -13.70
N GLU A 7 -10.03 -0.50 -14.86
CA GLU A 7 -10.73 -1.75 -15.14
C GLU A 7 -10.38 -2.87 -14.16
N PHE A 8 -9.12 -2.95 -13.73
CA PHE A 8 -8.71 -3.93 -12.70
C PHE A 8 -9.33 -3.57 -11.35
N TYR A 9 -9.32 -2.28 -10.99
CA TYR A 9 -9.95 -1.80 -9.76
C TYR A 9 -11.44 -2.12 -9.69
N LYS A 10 -12.20 -1.85 -10.77
CA LYS A 10 -13.64 -2.10 -10.83
C LYS A 10 -13.99 -3.57 -11.06
N GLY A 11 -13.26 -4.25 -11.94
CA GLY A 11 -13.62 -5.57 -12.46
C GLY A 11 -13.03 -6.74 -11.68
N THR A 12 -11.81 -6.60 -11.14
CA THR A 12 -11.11 -7.69 -10.45
C THR A 12 -11.05 -7.44 -8.94
N TYR A 13 -10.69 -6.22 -8.54
CA TYR A 13 -10.67 -5.82 -7.14
C TYR A 13 -12.07 -5.50 -6.59
N HIS A 14 -13.02 -5.17 -7.48
CA HIS A 14 -14.41 -4.83 -7.15
C HIS A 14 -14.58 -3.60 -6.25
N GLY A 15 -13.67 -2.64 -6.33
CA GLY A 15 -13.79 -1.39 -5.58
C GLY A 15 -14.88 -0.48 -6.13
N ASP A 16 -15.47 0.35 -5.27
CA ASP A 16 -16.57 1.25 -5.61
C ASP A 16 -16.41 2.68 -5.08
N ARG A 17 -15.36 2.94 -4.31
CA ARG A 17 -15.14 4.22 -3.62
C ARG A 17 -14.53 5.29 -4.50
N ILE A 18 -13.66 4.92 -5.45
CA ILE A 18 -12.86 5.86 -6.24
C ILE A 18 -13.49 6.09 -7.62
N ALA A 19 -13.69 7.36 -7.98
CA ALA A 19 -14.14 7.73 -9.31
C ALA A 19 -13.04 7.55 -10.37
N ALA A 20 -13.42 7.26 -11.62
CA ALA A 20 -12.49 7.03 -12.72
C ALA A 20 -11.51 8.20 -12.95
N ALA A 21 -11.96 9.43 -12.73
CA ALA A 21 -11.14 10.64 -12.91
C ALA A 21 -10.03 10.77 -11.84
N GLU A 22 -10.23 10.22 -10.64
CA GLU A 22 -9.30 10.31 -9.53
C GLU A 22 -8.28 9.15 -9.53
N TRP A 23 -8.64 8.05 -10.19
CA TRP A 23 -7.84 6.82 -10.23
C TRP A 23 -6.38 7.02 -10.67
N PRO A 24 -6.05 7.80 -11.73
CA PRO A 24 -4.66 7.94 -12.16
C PRO A 24 -3.75 8.53 -11.08
N ALA A 25 -4.25 9.49 -10.30
CA ALA A 25 -3.48 10.09 -9.21
C ALA A 25 -3.36 9.13 -8.03
N LEU A 26 -4.48 8.54 -7.59
CA LEU A 26 -4.51 7.64 -6.43
C LEU A 26 -3.72 6.35 -6.66
N SER A 27 -3.81 5.76 -7.84
CA SER A 27 -3.07 4.54 -8.19
C SER A 27 -1.56 4.78 -8.28
N ARG A 28 -1.11 5.93 -8.81
CA ARG A 28 0.30 6.34 -8.80
C ARG A 28 0.82 6.49 -7.37
N ASP A 29 0.08 7.20 -6.52
CA ASP A 29 0.48 7.46 -5.14
C ASP A 29 0.48 6.16 -4.31
N ALA A 30 -0.49 5.28 -4.55
CA ALA A 30 -0.55 3.94 -3.96
C ALA A 30 0.62 3.05 -4.40
N ALA A 31 1.02 3.10 -5.68
CA ALA A 31 2.17 2.39 -6.18
C ALA A 31 3.46 2.85 -5.47
N ALA A 32 3.66 4.17 -5.31
CA ALA A 32 4.80 4.70 -4.58
C ALA A 32 4.81 4.26 -3.11
N CYS A 33 3.65 4.24 -2.45
CA CYS A 33 3.52 3.74 -1.08
C CYS A 33 3.87 2.25 -0.97
N LEU A 34 3.45 1.42 -1.93
CA LEU A 34 3.81 0.01 -1.95
C LEU A 34 5.29 -0.24 -2.21
N GLU A 35 5.94 0.54 -3.08
CA GLU A 35 7.38 0.43 -3.30
C GLU A 35 8.14 0.73 -1.99
N GLU A 36 7.71 1.73 -1.21
CA GLU A 36 8.28 1.99 0.12
C GLU A 36 8.09 0.80 1.08
N LEU A 37 6.85 0.30 1.18
CA LEU A 37 6.49 -0.79 2.10
C LEU A 37 7.18 -2.12 1.77
N THR A 38 7.46 -2.35 0.49
CA THR A 38 8.10 -3.57 -0.01
C THR A 38 9.59 -3.40 -0.28
N LEU A 39 10.16 -2.23 0.03
CA LEU A 39 11.58 -1.90 -0.19
C LEU A 39 12.00 -2.02 -1.67
N GLY A 40 11.13 -1.61 -2.59
CA GLY A 40 11.36 -1.64 -4.04
C GLY A 40 11.21 -3.02 -4.69
N ARG A 41 10.81 -4.05 -3.93
CA ARG A 41 10.72 -5.43 -4.44
C ARG A 41 9.56 -5.63 -5.42
N THR A 42 8.61 -4.69 -5.49
CA THR A 42 7.50 -4.73 -6.45
C THR A 42 7.87 -4.26 -7.85
N ALA A 43 9.06 -3.67 -8.03
CA ALA A 43 9.56 -3.24 -9.33
C ALA A 43 10.23 -4.34 -10.16
N GLY A 44 10.45 -5.53 -9.59
CA GLY A 44 11.07 -6.67 -10.27
C GLY A 44 10.09 -7.54 -11.06
N ASP A 45 10.63 -8.58 -11.72
CA ASP A 45 9.83 -9.61 -12.37
C ASP A 45 9.14 -10.47 -11.30
N LEU A 46 7.85 -10.21 -11.08
CA LEU A 46 7.01 -10.96 -10.15
C LEU A 46 6.32 -12.12 -10.88
N ALA A 47 6.23 -13.27 -10.22
CA ALA A 47 5.34 -14.34 -10.67
C ALA A 47 3.90 -13.82 -10.83
N PRO A 48 3.11 -14.31 -11.81
CA PRO A 48 1.78 -13.78 -12.11
C PRO A 48 0.86 -13.68 -10.88
N GLU A 49 0.89 -14.68 -10.01
CA GLU A 49 0.06 -14.75 -8.80
C GLU A 49 0.51 -13.74 -7.74
N LEU A 50 1.80 -13.40 -7.71
CA LEU A 50 2.34 -12.39 -6.82
C LEU A 50 2.06 -10.99 -7.37
N LEU A 51 2.18 -10.80 -8.69
CA LEU A 51 1.81 -9.57 -9.37
C LEU A 51 0.34 -9.20 -9.14
N GLU A 52 -0.56 -10.18 -9.22
CA GLU A 52 -1.98 -9.96 -8.93
C GLU A 52 -2.20 -9.51 -7.48
N ARG A 53 -1.57 -10.18 -6.50
CA ARG A 53 -1.63 -9.75 -5.08
C ARG A 53 -1.10 -8.34 -4.88
N CYS A 54 -0.02 -7.97 -5.56
CA CYS A 54 0.50 -6.61 -5.54
C CYS A 54 -0.52 -5.60 -6.11
N ARG A 55 -1.20 -5.92 -7.21
CA ARG A 55 -2.26 -5.06 -7.78
C ARG A 55 -3.47 -4.94 -6.85
N MET A 56 -3.86 -6.02 -6.15
CA MET A 56 -4.90 -5.97 -5.13
C MET A 56 -4.50 -5.08 -3.95
N ALA A 57 -3.25 -5.20 -3.49
CA ALA A 57 -2.68 -4.34 -2.45
C ALA A 57 -2.69 -2.86 -2.88
N LEU A 58 -2.35 -2.59 -4.15
CA LEU A 58 -2.33 -1.22 -4.70
C LEU A 58 -3.73 -0.62 -4.64
N CYS A 59 -4.75 -1.37 -5.06
CA CYS A 59 -6.13 -0.92 -4.99
C CYS A 59 -6.57 -0.63 -3.55
N ALA A 60 -6.23 -1.51 -2.60
CA ALA A 60 -6.56 -1.31 -1.19
C ALA A 60 -5.90 -0.05 -0.59
N VAL A 61 -4.61 0.18 -0.90
CA VAL A 61 -3.90 1.38 -0.48
C VAL A 61 -4.48 2.63 -1.14
N ALA A 62 -4.92 2.55 -2.41
CA ALA A 62 -5.56 3.66 -3.09
C ALA A 62 -6.89 4.07 -2.42
N GLU A 63 -7.68 3.12 -1.91
CA GLU A 63 -8.90 3.43 -1.17
C GLU A 63 -8.62 4.11 0.17
N GLU A 64 -7.58 3.69 0.90
CA GLU A 64 -7.14 4.36 2.12
C GLU A 64 -6.68 5.80 1.83
N LEU A 65 -5.89 6.01 0.76
CA LEU A 65 -5.48 7.36 0.33
C LEU A 65 -6.67 8.23 -0.05
N HIS A 66 -7.68 7.67 -0.68
CA HIS A 66 -8.91 8.36 -1.01
C HIS A 66 -9.70 8.74 0.25
N GLN A 67 -9.83 7.81 1.21
CA GLN A 67 -10.47 8.09 2.49
C GLN A 67 -9.72 9.16 3.30
N GLU A 68 -8.38 9.12 3.30
CA GLU A 68 -7.53 10.16 3.91
C GLU A 68 -7.85 11.54 3.32
N ARG A 69 -8.05 11.64 2.00
CA ARG A 69 -8.43 12.90 1.33
C ARG A 69 -9.83 13.37 1.69
N GLN A 70 -10.80 12.45 1.83
CA GLN A 70 -12.18 12.78 2.17
C GLN A 70 -12.38 13.19 3.63
N GLY A 71 -11.60 12.63 4.55
CA GLY A 71 -11.65 13.00 5.97
C GLY A 71 -10.96 14.34 6.31
N GLY A 72 -10.38 15.01 5.31
CA GLY A 72 -9.47 16.14 5.46
C GLY A 72 -10.10 17.53 5.28
N GLU A 73 -11.29 17.79 5.82
CA GLU A 73 -11.69 19.17 6.12
C GLU A 73 -11.10 19.62 7.46
N VAL A 74 -9.81 19.35 7.70
CA VAL A 74 -9.02 20.08 8.70
C VAL A 74 -7.72 20.52 8.07
N ALA A 75 -7.56 21.84 8.13
CA ALA A 75 -6.48 22.62 7.58
C ALA A 75 -5.15 22.23 8.22
N SER A 76 -4.24 21.65 7.42
CA SER A 76 -2.80 21.89 7.55
C SER A 76 -2.06 21.04 6.52
N ALA A 77 -1.75 21.65 5.38
CA ALA A 77 -0.53 21.28 4.66
C ALA A 77 0.66 21.69 5.54
N THR A 78 1.20 20.77 6.34
CA THR A 78 2.52 20.94 6.94
C THR A 78 3.35 19.69 6.68
N ASN A 79 4.07 19.74 5.56
CA ASN A 79 5.30 19.01 5.34
C ASN A 79 6.31 19.48 6.40
N ASP A 80 6.30 18.85 7.58
CA ASP A 80 7.36 18.84 8.60
C ASP A 80 6.74 18.38 9.94
N GLY A 81 6.64 17.06 10.13
CA GLY A 81 6.34 16.45 11.44
C GLY A 81 4.99 16.85 12.06
N TYR A 82 3.87 16.50 11.42
CA TYR A 82 2.54 16.70 12.01
C TYR A 82 1.91 15.39 12.49
N SER A 83 1.73 15.31 13.81
CA SER A 83 0.89 14.32 14.50
C SER A 83 -0.55 14.80 14.46
N GLU A 84 -1.39 14.20 13.62
CA GLU A 84 -2.84 14.36 13.70
C GLU A 84 -3.48 13.17 14.41
N THR A 85 -4.28 13.47 15.43
CA THR A 85 -5.10 12.50 16.16
C THR A 85 -6.54 12.67 15.71
N TYR A 86 -7.00 11.81 14.80
CA TYR A 86 -8.42 11.58 14.56
C TYR A 86 -8.82 10.23 15.13
N VAL A 87 -9.73 10.27 16.11
CA VAL A 87 -10.24 9.11 16.83
C VAL A 87 -11.15 8.30 15.91
N THR A 88 -10.59 7.30 15.24
CA THR A 88 -11.30 6.12 14.72
C THR A 88 -10.25 5.04 14.45
N SER A 89 -10.15 4.12 15.42
CA SER A 89 -9.02 3.18 15.62
C SER A 89 -7.69 3.91 15.89
N GLY A 90 -6.93 3.54 16.92
CA GLY A 90 -5.67 4.21 17.28
C GLY A 90 -4.51 4.06 16.28
N ARG A 91 -4.78 3.93 14.97
CA ARG A 91 -3.77 3.82 13.92
C ARG A 91 -3.62 5.14 13.16
N SER A 92 -2.37 5.49 12.88
CA SER A 92 -2.03 6.60 11.99
C SER A 92 -2.46 6.30 10.54
N PRO A 93 -2.62 7.33 9.68
CA PRO A 93 -2.89 7.15 8.24
C PRO A 93 -1.90 6.18 7.57
N ALA A 94 -0.60 6.34 7.85
CA ALA A 94 0.44 5.43 7.37
C ALA A 94 0.25 3.98 7.89
N GLY A 95 -0.23 3.82 9.12
CA GLY A 95 -0.59 2.52 9.68
C GLY A 95 -1.70 1.84 8.88
N ARG A 96 -2.79 2.56 8.58
CA ARG A 96 -3.92 2.03 7.80
C ARG A 96 -3.50 1.60 6.40
N ARG A 97 -2.71 2.42 5.70
CA ARG A 97 -2.12 2.05 4.39
C ARG A 97 -1.28 0.78 4.48
N ARG A 98 -0.45 0.66 5.52
CA ARG A 98 0.34 -0.56 5.75
C ARG A 98 -0.55 -1.77 5.99
N ASP A 99 -1.64 -1.66 6.75
CA ASP A 99 -2.55 -2.77 7.00
C ASP A 99 -3.32 -3.20 5.75
N ALA A 100 -3.77 -2.23 4.96
CA ALA A 100 -4.41 -2.47 3.67
C ALA A 100 -3.48 -3.25 2.73
N ALA A 101 -2.19 -2.88 2.68
CA ALA A 101 -1.19 -3.64 1.94
C ALA A 101 -0.93 -5.03 2.56
N TRP A 102 -0.86 -5.12 3.89
CA TRP A 102 -0.58 -6.35 4.63
C TRP A 102 -1.62 -7.44 4.38
N LEU A 103 -2.89 -7.07 4.21
CA LEU A 103 -3.96 -8.02 3.88
C LEU A 103 -3.62 -8.90 2.67
N TRP A 104 -2.93 -8.35 1.69
CA TRP A 104 -2.59 -9.03 0.43
C TRP A 104 -1.15 -9.55 0.40
N LEU A 105 -0.22 -8.86 1.07
CA LEU A 105 1.21 -9.12 0.97
C LEU A 105 1.83 -9.76 2.21
N GLY A 106 1.10 -9.85 3.32
CA GLY A 106 1.63 -10.29 4.61
C GLY A 106 2.22 -11.70 4.61
N ASN A 107 1.73 -12.59 3.73
CA ASN A 107 2.22 -13.97 3.58
C ASN A 107 3.17 -14.16 2.39
N THR A 108 3.53 -13.08 1.68
CA THR A 108 4.37 -13.17 0.46
C THR A 108 5.86 -12.97 0.74
N GLY A 109 6.22 -12.48 1.92
CA GLY A 109 7.59 -12.10 2.27
C GLY A 109 8.02 -10.73 1.74
N LEU A 110 7.25 -10.09 0.84
CA LEU A 110 7.63 -8.80 0.24
C LEU A 110 7.76 -7.66 1.26
N MET A 111 6.89 -7.65 2.27
CA MET A 111 6.90 -6.64 3.35
C MET A 111 7.84 -6.99 4.51
N TYR A 112 8.60 -8.09 4.42
CA TYR A 112 9.51 -8.50 5.48
C TYR A 112 10.73 -7.55 5.54
N ARG A 113 10.97 -6.97 6.72
CA ARG A 113 12.07 -6.03 7.01
C ARG A 113 13.11 -6.59 7.99
N GLY A 114 13.07 -7.90 8.28
CA GLY A 114 14.02 -8.51 9.21
C GLY A 114 15.43 -8.60 8.62
N VAL A 115 16.42 -8.75 9.50
CA VAL A 115 17.78 -9.14 9.13
C VAL A 115 17.80 -10.63 8.82
N ASP A 116 18.32 -11.01 7.65
CA ASP A 116 18.78 -12.38 7.42
C ASP A 116 19.81 -12.68 8.51
N GLY A 117 19.38 -13.37 9.56
CA GLY A 117 20.27 -13.75 10.63
C GLY A 117 21.41 -14.53 10.02
N CYS A 118 22.63 -14.01 10.16
CA CYS A 118 23.84 -14.82 10.06
C CYS A 118 23.77 -15.85 11.19
N TRP A 119 23.02 -16.93 10.95
CA TRP A 119 23.09 -18.10 11.80
C TRP A 119 24.43 -18.76 11.49
N PRO A 120 25.35 -18.91 12.46
CA PRO A 120 26.53 -19.70 12.20
C PRO A 120 26.05 -21.12 11.94
N VAL A 121 26.09 -21.54 10.67
CA VAL A 121 26.03 -22.95 10.32
C VAL A 121 27.31 -23.56 10.88
N THR A 122 27.27 -24.01 12.13
CA THR A 122 28.23 -24.98 12.64
C THR A 122 27.98 -26.25 11.83
N LYS A 123 28.77 -26.45 10.78
CA LYS A 123 28.78 -27.73 10.07
C LYS A 123 29.29 -28.82 11.04
N PRO A 124 28.67 -30.01 11.03
CA PRO A 124 29.19 -31.16 11.77
C PRO A 124 30.54 -31.62 11.22
#